data_AF-A0A351MI33-F1
#
_entry.id   AF-A0A351MI33-F1
#
_cell.length_a   1.000
_cell.length_b   1.000
_cell.length_c   1.000
_cell.angle_alpha   90.00
_cell.angle_beta   90.00
_cell.angle_gamma   90.00
#
_symmetry.space_group_name_H-M   'P 1'
#
loop_
_entity.id
_entity.type
_entity.pdbx_description
1 polymer ?
#
loop_
_entity_poly.entity_id
_entity_poly.type
_entity_poly.pdbx_seq_one_letter_code
_entity_poly.pdbx_strand_id
1 'polypeptide(L)'
;RRAPEGATAYVCPPGAIAGLGVYRALGLWRRDIRLVSGADAAPTADYFVYQNRPSEWDELGFELRSQRQPVYTAFGGDAPVGFIWAAAGKEWAAP
;
A
#
# COMPACT_ATOMS: atom_id res chain seq x y z
N ARG A 1 7.32 -7.84 3.88
CA ARG A 1 8.10 -9.08 4.16
C ARG A 1 7.22 -10.34 4.14
N ARG A 2 5.99 -10.29 4.66
CA ARG A 2 5.05 -11.43 4.74
C ARG A 2 4.03 -11.53 3.60
N ALA A 3 4.09 -10.63 2.62
CA ALA A 3 3.19 -10.68 1.47
C ALA A 3 3.40 -11.99 0.67
N PRO A 4 2.37 -12.54 0.02
CA PRO A 4 2.53 -13.66 -0.92
C PRO A 4 3.57 -13.37 -2.00
N GLU A 5 4.09 -14.43 -2.60
CA GLU A 5 4.97 -14.30 -3.76
C GLU A 5 4.22 -13.65 -4.93
N GLY A 6 4.86 -12.67 -5.59
CA GLY A 6 4.28 -11.97 -6.73
C GLY A 6 3.15 -11.00 -6.39
N ALA A 7 2.97 -10.66 -5.10
CA ALA A 7 1.90 -9.78 -4.65
C ALA A 7 1.92 -8.42 -5.35
N THR A 8 0.73 -7.88 -5.62
CA THR A 8 0.52 -6.58 -6.24
C THR A 8 0.15 -5.55 -5.17
N ALA A 9 0.88 -4.45 -5.10
CA ALA A 9 0.62 -3.35 -4.18
C ALA A 9 0.15 -2.12 -4.98
N TYR A 10 -1.10 -1.72 -4.76
CA TYR A 10 -1.60 -0.41 -5.15
C TYR A 10 -0.91 0.65 -4.32
N VAL A 11 -0.36 1.67 -4.96
CA VAL A 11 0.34 2.77 -4.28
C VAL A 11 -0.32 4.09 -4.63
N CYS A 12 -0.73 4.82 -3.59
CA CYS A 12 -1.30 6.15 -3.70
C CYS A 12 -0.54 7.15 -2.80
N PRO A 13 -0.15 8.32 -3.33
CA PRO A 13 -0.34 8.78 -4.71
C PRO A 13 0.61 8.08 -5.73
N PRO A 14 0.28 8.07 -7.04
CA PRO A 14 1.09 7.40 -8.08
C PRO A 14 2.54 7.86 -8.12
N GLY A 15 2.81 9.13 -7.78
CA GLY A 15 4.17 9.69 -7.73
C GLY A 15 5.11 8.96 -6.76
N ALA A 16 4.57 8.27 -5.75
CA ALA A 16 5.37 7.48 -4.82
C ALA A 16 6.02 6.24 -5.49
N ILE A 17 5.46 5.72 -6.59
CA ILE A 17 5.99 4.55 -7.30
C ILE A 17 7.41 4.81 -7.81
N ALA A 18 7.69 6.01 -8.33
CA ALA A 18 9.02 6.35 -8.85
C ALA A 18 10.09 6.28 -7.75
N GLY A 19 9.79 6.82 -6.56
CA GLY A 19 10.67 6.72 -5.39
C GLY A 19 10.88 5.29 -4.92
N LEU A 20 9.80 4.49 -4.87
CA LEU A 20 9.88 3.07 -4.52
C LEU A 20 10.66 2.24 -5.57
N GLY A 21 10.64 2.67 -6.83
CA GLY A 21 11.44 2.09 -7.91
C GLY A 21 12.94 2.17 -7.62
N VAL A 22 13.42 3.29 -7.08
CA VAL A 22 14.83 3.46 -6.68
C VAL A 22 15.20 2.46 -5.59
N TYR A 23 14.35 2.30 -4.56
CA TYR A 23 14.59 1.31 -3.51
C TYR A 23 14.62 -0.12 -4.07
N ARG A 24 13.89 -0.41 -5.16
CA ARG A 24 13.88 -1.72 -5.81
C ARG A 24 15.21 -1.99 -6.51
N ALA A 25 15.73 -0.98 -7.21
CA ALA A 25 17.03 -1.03 -7.86
C ALA A 25 18.16 -1.25 -6.85
N LEU A 26 18.06 -0.61 -5.68
CA LEU A 26 19.02 -0.75 -4.58
C LEU A 26 18.87 -2.06 -3.78
N GLY A 27 17.87 -2.90 -4.08
CA GLY A 27 17.66 -4.17 -3.37
C GLY A 27 17.14 -4.01 -1.94
N LEU A 28 16.59 -2.84 -1.58
CA LEU A 28 16.11 -2.55 -0.23
C LEU A 28 14.74 -3.18 0.08
N TRP A 29 14.07 -3.75 -0.93
CA TRP A 29 12.81 -4.45 -0.77
C TRP A 29 12.62 -5.54 -1.84
N ARG A 30 11.62 -6.40 -1.61
CA ARG A 30 11.34 -7.61 -2.40
C ARG A 30 11.04 -7.27 -3.85
N ARG A 31 11.79 -7.89 -4.78
CA ARG A 31 11.71 -7.62 -6.23
C ARG A 31 10.48 -8.22 -6.91
N ASP A 32 9.83 -9.19 -6.29
CA ASP A 32 8.67 -9.86 -6.84
C ASP A 32 7.37 -9.07 -6.60
N ILE A 33 7.37 -8.12 -5.67
CA ILE A 33 6.23 -7.23 -5.44
C ILE A 33 6.07 -6.28 -6.63
N ARG A 34 4.88 -6.30 -7.24
CA ARG A 34 4.52 -5.42 -8.36
C ARG A 34 3.83 -4.18 -7.81
N LEU A 35 4.28 -3.00 -8.23
CA LEU A 35 3.60 -1.75 -7.90
C LEU A 35 2.63 -1.40 -9.01
N VAL A 36 1.43 -1.00 -8.61
CA VAL A 36 0.41 -0.51 -9.52
C VAL A 36 -0.20 0.78 -8.97
N SER A 37 -0.78 1.58 -9.85
CA SER A 37 -1.51 2.79 -9.50
C SER A 37 -2.60 3.05 -10.54
N GLY A 38 -3.56 3.90 -10.18
CA GLY A 38 -4.70 4.23 -11.03
C GLY A 38 -5.90 3.32 -10.81
N ALA A 39 -7.09 3.87 -11.05
CA ALA A 39 -8.36 3.21 -10.78
C ALA A 39 -8.48 1.82 -11.44
N ASP A 40 -8.01 1.67 -12.68
CA ASP A 40 -8.11 0.41 -13.43
C ASP A 40 -7.25 -0.72 -12.83
N ALA A 41 -6.17 -0.38 -12.14
CA ALA A 41 -5.27 -1.37 -11.56
C ALA A 41 -5.62 -1.71 -10.10
N ALA A 42 -6.36 -0.83 -9.40
CA ALA A 42 -6.75 -1.03 -8.01
C ALA A 42 -7.48 -2.39 -7.74
N PRO A 43 -8.40 -2.87 -8.60
CA PRO A 43 -9.06 -4.17 -8.40
C PRO A 43 -8.11 -5.38 -8.43
N THR A 44 -6.93 -5.22 -9.03
CA THR A 44 -5.92 -6.30 -9.14
C THR A 44 -4.97 -6.36 -7.96
N ALA A 45 -5.02 -5.36 -7.07
CA ALA A 45 -4.09 -5.23 -5.96
C ALA A 45 -4.41 -6.19 -4.82
N ASP A 46 -3.38 -6.81 -4.27
CA ASP A 46 -3.44 -7.57 -3.02
C ASP A 46 -3.36 -6.66 -1.80
N TYR A 47 -2.68 -5.53 -1.94
CA TYR A 47 -2.48 -4.55 -0.89
C TYR A 47 -2.71 -3.13 -1.39
N PHE A 48 -3.25 -2.29 -0.53
CA PHE A 48 -3.43 -0.86 -0.77
C PHE A 48 -2.52 -0.08 0.16
N VAL A 49 -1.56 0.64 -0.41
CA VAL A 49 -0.54 1.40 0.30
C VAL A 49 -0.82 2.88 0.08
N TYR A 50 -1.21 3.54 1.15
CA TYR A 50 -1.40 4.98 1.17
C TYR A 50 -0.32 5.63 2.02
N GLN A 51 0.40 6.56 1.42
CA GLN A 51 1.38 7.41 2.12
C GLN A 51 0.85 8.85 2.12
N ASN A 52 1.50 9.73 2.88
CA ASN A 52 1.16 11.15 2.99
C ASN A 52 -0.16 11.44 3.71
N ARG A 53 -0.61 12.70 3.65
CA ARG A 53 -1.79 13.18 4.37
C ARG A 53 -3.05 12.57 3.75
N PRO A 54 -4.05 12.17 4.55
CA PRO A 54 -5.32 11.65 4.03
C PRO A 54 -6.00 12.54 2.98
N SER A 55 -5.78 13.86 3.04
CA SER A 55 -6.27 14.81 2.03
C SER A 55 -5.75 14.60 0.62
N GLU A 56 -4.69 13.80 0.45
CA GLU A 56 -4.04 13.50 -0.83
C GLU A 56 -4.43 12.12 -1.35
N TRP A 57 -5.34 11.43 -0.66
CA TRP A 57 -5.82 10.11 -1.06
C TRP A 57 -6.95 10.23 -2.08
N ASP A 58 -7.08 9.20 -2.90
CA ASP A 58 -8.27 9.00 -3.73
C ASP A 58 -9.47 8.54 -2.89
N GLU A 59 -10.63 8.49 -3.51
CA GLU A 59 -11.90 8.05 -2.88
C GLU A 59 -11.77 6.65 -2.25
N LEU A 60 -11.06 5.74 -2.93
CA LEU A 60 -10.81 4.39 -2.45
C LEU A 60 -10.07 4.38 -1.09
N GLY A 61 -9.14 5.30 -0.87
CA GLY A 61 -8.43 5.43 0.40
C GLY A 61 -9.35 5.83 1.55
N PHE A 62 -10.31 6.72 1.29
CA PHE A 62 -11.32 7.11 2.27
C PHE A 62 -12.30 5.97 2.56
N GLU A 63 -12.74 5.24 1.54
CA GLU A 63 -13.57 4.04 1.70
C GLU A 63 -12.87 2.97 2.53
N LEU A 64 -11.61 2.65 2.21
CA LEU A 64 -10.81 1.69 2.97
C LEU A 64 -10.72 2.08 4.45
N ARG A 65 -10.44 3.35 4.73
CA ARG A 65 -10.32 3.87 6.10
C ARG A 65 -11.63 3.81 6.87
N SER A 66 -12.76 4.07 6.22
CA SER A 66 -14.08 4.06 6.86
C SER A 66 -14.62 2.66 7.13
N GLN A 67 -14.24 1.68 6.30
CA GLN A 67 -14.80 0.32 6.35
C GLN A 67 -13.90 -0.68 7.07
N ARG A 68 -12.58 -0.47 7.07
CA ARG A 68 -11.60 -1.49 7.46
C ARG A 68 -10.43 -0.91 8.25
N GLN A 69 -9.93 -1.69 9.20
CA GLN A 69 -8.65 -1.38 9.84
C GLN A 69 -7.49 -1.75 8.89
N PRO A 70 -6.44 -0.92 8.86
CA PRO A 70 -5.23 -1.26 8.12
C PRO A 70 -4.54 -2.47 8.77
N VAL A 71 -3.96 -3.35 7.96
CA VAL A 71 -3.10 -4.44 8.43
C VAL A 71 -1.76 -3.93 8.95
N TYR A 72 -1.39 -2.69 8.59
CA TYR A 72 -0.22 -2.01 9.12
C TYR A 72 -0.38 -0.49 9.03
N THR A 73 0.06 0.22 10.06
CA THR A 73 0.19 1.68 10.08
C THR A 73 1.62 2.05 10.43
N ALA A 74 2.24 2.86 9.58
CA ALA A 74 3.53 3.48 9.84
C ALA A 74 3.31 4.79 10.61
N PHE A 75 4.15 5.03 11.62
CA PHE A 75 4.10 6.24 12.44
C PHE A 75 5.40 7.03 12.35
N GLY A 76 5.28 8.36 12.30
CA GLY A 76 6.36 9.31 12.52
C GLY A 76 6.13 10.02 13.85
N GLY A 77 6.79 9.56 14.92
CA GLY A 77 6.39 9.91 16.28
C GLY A 77 5.02 9.32 16.59
N ASP A 78 4.09 10.14 17.11
CA ASP A 78 2.72 9.71 17.44
C ASP A 78 1.74 9.87 16.27
N ALA A 79 2.18 10.43 15.14
CA ALA A 79 1.33 10.68 13.99
C ALA A 79 1.42 9.55 12.95
N PRO A 80 0.30 9.00 12.46
CA PRO A 80 0.33 8.01 11.39
C PRO A 80 0.67 8.67 10.04
N VAL A 81 1.63 8.11 9.34
CA VAL A 81 2.21 8.66 8.08
C VAL A 81 2.08 7.70 6.89
N GLY A 82 1.66 6.47 7.13
CA GLY A 82 1.45 5.49 6.07
C GLY A 82 0.53 4.37 6.53
N PHE A 83 -0.23 3.82 5.60
CA PHE A 83 -1.26 2.83 5.87
C PHE A 83 -1.21 1.74 4.81
N ILE A 84 -1.39 0.50 5.24
CA ILE A 84 -1.48 -0.66 4.38
C ILE A 84 -2.76 -1.40 4.72
N TRP A 85 -3.62 -1.61 3.74
CA TRP A 85 -4.75 -2.53 3.83
C TRP A 85 -4.49 -3.75 2.96
N ALA A 86 -4.98 -4.91 3.40
CA ALA A 86 -5.11 -6.07 2.53
C ALA A 86 -6.41 -6.00 1.74
N ALA A 87 -6.43 -6.59 0.54
CA ALA A 87 -7.66 -6.85 -0.18
C ALA A 87 -8.60 -7.75 0.66
N ALA A 88 -9.91 -7.64 0.43
CA ALA A 88 -10.89 -8.43 1.16
C ALA A 88 -10.62 -9.95 0.98
N GLY A 89 -10.71 -10.72 2.06
CA GLY A 89 -10.42 -12.17 2.05
C GLY A 89 -8.94 -12.53 1.90
N LYS A 90 -8.05 -11.54 1.93
CA LYS A 90 -6.60 -11.67 1.80
C LYS A 90 -5.89 -11.18 3.06
N GLU A 91 -6.51 -11.33 4.22
CA GLU A 91 -5.91 -11.05 5.52
C GLU A 91 -4.88 -12.13 5.86
N TRP A 92 -3.70 -12.04 5.28
CA TRP A 92 -2.57 -12.86 5.69
C TRP A 92 -2.07 -12.34 7.03
N ALA A 93 -2.18 -13.16 8.07
CA ALA A 93 -1.85 -12.88 9.46
C ALA A 93 -0.86 -11.73 9.66
N ALA A 94 -1.40 -10.54 9.93
CA ALA A 94 -0.66 -9.52 10.66
C ALA A 94 -0.37 -10.09 12.06
N PRO A 95 0.83 -9.84 12.63
CA PRO A 95 1.19 -10.37 13.95
C PRO A 95 0.24 -9.88 15.05
#